data_AF-F6R493-F1
#
_entry.id   AF-F6R493-F1
#
_cell.length_a   1.000
_cell.length_b   1.000
_cell.length_c   1.000
_cell.angle_alpha   90.00
_cell.angle_beta   90.00
_cell.angle_gamma   90.00
#
_symmetry.space_group_name_H-M   'P 1'
#
loop_
_entity.id
_entity.type
_entity.pdbx_description
1 polymer ?
#
loop_
_entity_poly.entity_id
_entity_poly.type
_entity_poly.pdbx_seq_one_letter_code
_entity_poly.pdbx_strand_id
1 'polypeptide(L)'
;LQLPACLTLHYMLHYSGIFSDTTSTLSCGSPLVSNRIVGGTDATDGAWPWQVSLDYHGSHICGGSLIATQWIMTAAHCFEYSKSPSDYKIRLGAYQLSLISPHEITSTVDSIIVNSPNSSSTNTDIALIRLTSPITYTKYILPICLPSTSDGFTEGMECWVTGWGTIASQGEVNLPYPMTLQQVMTPLISRATCNQMYNTDSLLSVVVPLDQICAGYAAGQKDSCQGDSGGPLVCQLQGIWYQIGIVSWGEGCAVRNRPGVYTLVPAYYSWVIAEENTNNFGISYHCSHSYMEHKEYLKSRFKMAALLLFSGAHICIQSYRHDCAFCVI
;
A
#
# COMPACT_ATOMS: atom_id res chain seq x y z
N LEU A 1 6.68 -21.26 -73.43
CA LEU A 1 7.26 -20.20 -72.58
C LEU A 1 6.13 -19.48 -71.85
N GLN A 2 6.34 -19.25 -70.54
CA GLN A 2 5.69 -18.33 -69.60
C GLN A 2 4.14 -18.25 -69.43
N LEU A 3 3.75 -18.50 -68.18
CA LEU A 3 2.52 -18.26 -67.36
C LEU A 3 2.13 -16.76 -67.19
N PRO A 4 1.17 -16.34 -66.32
CA PRO A 4 -0.22 -16.78 -66.02
C PRO A 4 -1.24 -15.64 -65.60
N ALA A 5 -2.44 -16.07 -65.20
CA ALA A 5 -3.28 -15.59 -64.07
C ALA A 5 -4.25 -14.41 -64.22
N CYS A 6 -5.54 -14.68 -63.94
CA CYS A 6 -6.49 -13.69 -63.43
C CYS A 6 -7.34 -14.32 -62.30
N LEU A 7 -7.46 -13.59 -61.19
CA LEU A 7 -7.98 -14.00 -59.88
C LEU A 7 -9.51 -14.10 -59.84
N THR A 8 -10.03 -15.08 -59.11
CA THR A 8 -11.41 -15.10 -58.58
C THR A 8 -11.41 -14.85 -57.07
N LEU A 9 -12.09 -13.79 -56.64
CA LEU A 9 -12.30 -13.40 -55.24
C LEU A 9 -13.36 -14.32 -54.59
N HIS A 10 -13.04 -14.99 -53.48
CA HIS A 10 -14.02 -15.61 -52.59
C HIS A 10 -14.10 -14.80 -51.29
N TYR A 11 -15.29 -14.27 -50.98
CA TYR A 11 -15.61 -13.65 -49.71
C TYR A 11 -15.86 -14.76 -48.66
N MET A 12 -14.94 -14.92 -47.71
CA MET A 12 -15.16 -15.70 -46.49
C MET A 12 -15.62 -14.75 -45.38
N LEU A 13 -16.87 -14.86 -44.97
CA LEU A 13 -17.38 -14.23 -43.74
C LEU A 13 -16.78 -14.97 -42.53
N HIS A 14 -15.70 -14.42 -41.97
CA HIS A 14 -15.21 -14.84 -40.66
C HIS A 14 -16.10 -14.25 -39.56
N TYR A 15 -17.00 -15.09 -39.03
CA TYR A 15 -17.67 -14.86 -37.76
C TYR A 15 -16.64 -15.10 -36.64
N SER A 16 -15.88 -14.08 -36.26
CA SER A 16 -15.13 -14.09 -35.01
C SER A 16 -16.09 -13.77 -33.86
N GLY A 17 -16.65 -14.82 -33.26
CA GLY A 17 -17.32 -14.72 -31.98
C GLY A 17 -16.35 -14.12 -30.95
N ILE A 18 -16.63 -12.91 -30.50
CA ILE A 18 -15.97 -12.31 -29.33
C ILE A 18 -16.47 -13.10 -28.13
N PHE A 19 -15.75 -14.16 -27.75
CA PHE A 19 -15.81 -14.64 -26.38
C PHE A 19 -15.19 -13.53 -25.53
N SER A 20 -16.05 -12.72 -24.92
CA SER A 20 -15.65 -11.90 -23.78
C SER A 20 -15.38 -12.87 -22.64
N ASP A 21 -14.13 -13.31 -22.52
CA ASP A 21 -13.65 -13.98 -21.34
C ASP A 21 -13.61 -12.94 -20.22
N THR A 22 -14.73 -12.77 -19.52
CA THR A 22 -14.82 -11.95 -18.31
C THR A 22 -14.15 -12.69 -17.16
N THR A 23 -12.86 -13.00 -17.28
CA THR A 23 -12.02 -13.17 -16.11
C THR A 23 -11.76 -11.76 -15.60
N SER A 24 -12.54 -11.30 -14.62
CA SER A 24 -12.21 -10.05 -13.93
C SER A 24 -10.82 -10.25 -13.33
N THR A 25 -9.81 -9.64 -13.93
CA THR A 25 -8.50 -9.55 -13.29
C THR A 25 -8.74 -8.88 -11.95
N LEU A 26 -8.46 -9.60 -10.86
CA LEU A 26 -8.60 -9.08 -9.51
C LEU A 26 -7.60 -7.93 -9.37
N SER A 27 -8.08 -6.71 -9.62
CA SER A 27 -7.32 -5.46 -9.57
C SER A 27 -7.34 -4.91 -8.15
N CYS A 28 -6.31 -4.16 -7.78
CA CYS A 28 -6.30 -3.47 -6.50
C CYS A 28 -7.49 -2.51 -6.37
N GLY A 29 -7.89 -2.22 -5.13
CA GLY A 29 -8.87 -1.18 -4.82
C GLY A 29 -10.25 -1.38 -5.44
N SER A 30 -10.60 -2.60 -5.82
CA SER A 30 -11.84 -2.92 -6.55
C SER A 30 -12.62 -4.04 -5.83
N PRO A 31 -13.25 -3.74 -4.68
CA PRO A 31 -13.97 -4.76 -3.91
C PRO A 31 -15.20 -5.25 -4.68
N LEU A 32 -15.47 -6.56 -4.60
CA LEU A 32 -16.63 -7.18 -5.26
C LEU A 32 -17.93 -7.02 -4.46
N VAL A 33 -17.83 -6.73 -3.16
CA VAL A 33 -18.96 -6.45 -2.28
C VAL A 33 -19.15 -4.94 -2.20
N SER A 34 -20.29 -4.45 -2.70
CA SER A 34 -20.63 -3.01 -2.66
C SER A 34 -21.09 -2.62 -1.26
N ASN A 35 -20.56 -1.50 -0.79
CA ASN A 35 -20.92 -0.91 0.50
C ASN A 35 -22.02 0.16 0.30
N ARG A 36 -23.14 0.08 1.02
CA ARG A 36 -24.16 1.16 1.08
C ARG A 36 -24.22 1.71 2.51
N ILE A 37 -23.39 2.69 2.89
CA ILE A 37 -23.25 3.03 4.32
C ILE A 37 -23.09 4.54 4.60
N VAL A 38 -23.67 4.96 5.73
CA VAL A 38 -23.51 6.27 6.41
C VAL A 38 -22.93 6.04 7.82
N GLY A 39 -21.66 6.41 8.01
CA GLY A 39 -20.82 6.55 9.23
C GLY A 39 -21.03 5.70 10.50
N GLY A 40 -19.96 4.98 10.90
CA GLY A 40 -19.71 4.51 12.27
C GLY A 40 -20.53 3.27 12.65
N THR A 41 -20.41 2.21 11.85
CA THR A 41 -21.18 0.97 12.00
C THR A 41 -20.31 -0.24 11.67
N ASP A 42 -20.81 -1.42 12.01
CA ASP A 42 -20.33 -2.69 11.47
C ASP A 42 -20.15 -2.57 9.94
N ALA A 43 -18.99 -3.00 9.48
CA ALA A 43 -18.74 -3.17 8.05
C ALA A 43 -19.58 -4.33 7.50
N THR A 44 -19.76 -4.38 6.20
CA THR A 44 -20.27 -5.60 5.55
C THR A 44 -19.11 -6.56 5.32
N ASP A 45 -19.32 -7.87 5.55
CA ASP A 45 -18.30 -8.89 5.29
C ASP A 45 -17.81 -8.82 3.82
N GLY A 46 -16.50 -8.67 3.64
CA GLY A 46 -15.85 -8.49 2.34
C GLY A 46 -15.90 -7.09 1.74
N ALA A 47 -16.46 -6.09 2.42
CA ALA A 47 -16.46 -4.70 1.92
C ALA A 47 -15.05 -4.08 1.88
N TRP A 48 -14.16 -4.51 2.77
CA TRP A 48 -12.78 -4.01 2.91
C TRP A 48 -11.77 -5.15 2.79
N PRO A 49 -11.63 -5.77 1.61
CA PRO A 49 -10.89 -7.02 1.42
C PRO A 49 -9.38 -6.88 1.59
N TRP A 50 -8.86 -5.66 1.72
CA TRP A 50 -7.47 -5.37 2.05
C TRP A 50 -7.20 -5.30 3.55
N GLN A 51 -8.23 -5.20 4.40
CA GLN A 51 -8.06 -5.04 5.84
C GLN A 51 -7.32 -6.25 6.42
N VAL A 52 -6.33 -5.95 7.25
CA VAL A 52 -5.53 -6.94 7.96
C VAL A 52 -5.65 -6.72 9.46
N SER A 53 -5.67 -7.82 10.22
CA SER A 53 -5.39 -7.81 11.65
C SER A 53 -3.95 -8.29 11.88
N LEU A 54 -3.12 -7.42 12.46
CA LEU A 54 -1.81 -7.77 12.99
C LEU A 54 -1.99 -8.34 14.40
N ASP A 55 -1.67 -9.61 14.55
CA ASP A 55 -1.76 -10.37 15.79
C ASP A 55 -0.36 -10.51 16.40
N TYR A 56 -0.22 -10.18 17.69
CA TYR A 56 0.97 -10.37 18.49
C TYR A 56 0.66 -11.35 19.62
N HIS A 57 1.33 -12.50 19.64
CA HIS A 57 1.10 -13.59 20.61
C HIS A 57 -0.38 -13.99 20.82
N GLY A 58 -1.18 -14.00 19.76
CA GLY A 58 -2.59 -14.42 19.81
C GLY A 58 -3.58 -13.30 20.16
N SER A 59 -3.12 -12.05 20.24
CA SER A 59 -3.97 -10.87 20.40
C SER A 59 -3.81 -9.91 19.23
N HIS A 60 -4.92 -9.39 18.73
CA HIS A 60 -4.92 -8.23 17.86
C HIS A 60 -4.24 -7.04 18.56
N ILE A 61 -3.34 -6.35 17.85
CA ILE A 61 -2.69 -5.13 18.36
C ILE A 61 -2.81 -3.93 17.41
N CYS A 62 -2.89 -4.18 16.10
CA CYS A 62 -2.92 -3.16 15.07
C CYS A 62 -3.67 -3.67 13.83
N GLY A 63 -4.16 -2.73 13.04
CA GLY A 63 -4.57 -2.96 11.66
C GLY A 63 -3.40 -3.00 10.67
N GLY A 64 -3.76 -3.22 9.42
CA GLY A 64 -2.86 -3.16 8.28
C GLY A 64 -3.64 -3.26 6.98
N SER A 65 -2.90 -3.28 5.88
CA SER A 65 -3.46 -3.32 4.53
C SER A 65 -2.64 -4.24 3.63
N LEU A 66 -3.31 -5.15 2.92
CA LEU A 66 -2.69 -5.92 1.85
C LEU A 66 -2.40 -4.99 0.66
N ILE A 67 -1.15 -4.83 0.27
CA ILE A 67 -0.75 -3.95 -0.86
C ILE A 67 -0.26 -4.74 -2.08
N ALA A 68 0.28 -5.94 -1.85
CA ALA A 68 0.63 -6.92 -2.88
C ALA A 68 0.56 -8.34 -2.32
N THR A 69 0.76 -9.37 -3.14
CA THR A 69 0.54 -10.79 -2.74
C THR A 69 1.35 -11.23 -1.52
N GLN A 70 2.48 -10.58 -1.21
CA GLN A 70 3.32 -10.89 -0.04
C GLN A 70 3.55 -9.70 0.88
N TRP A 71 2.86 -8.58 0.67
CA TRP A 71 3.23 -7.32 1.30
C TRP A 71 2.04 -6.70 2.02
N ILE A 72 2.25 -6.44 3.32
CA ILE A 72 1.33 -5.68 4.17
C ILE A 72 1.96 -4.34 4.51
N MET A 73 1.18 -3.27 4.44
CA MET A 73 1.54 -1.96 4.95
C MET A 73 0.81 -1.68 6.26
N THR A 74 1.54 -1.15 7.24
CA THR A 74 1.06 -0.81 8.59
C THR A 74 1.90 0.33 9.18
N ALA A 75 1.67 0.68 10.44
CA ALA A 75 2.41 1.71 11.16
C ALA A 75 3.71 1.16 11.78
N ALA A 76 4.72 2.00 11.93
CA ALA A 76 5.99 1.64 12.56
C ALA A 76 5.83 1.35 14.05
N HIS A 77 5.00 2.14 14.74
CA HIS A 77 4.81 2.03 16.18
C HIS A 77 4.21 0.68 16.62
N CYS A 78 3.56 -0.06 15.71
CA CYS A 78 3.07 -1.41 15.95
C CYS A 78 4.18 -2.43 16.30
N PHE A 79 5.45 -2.08 16.05
CA PHE A 79 6.63 -2.91 16.29
C PHE A 79 7.58 -2.34 17.36
N GLU A 80 7.08 -1.44 18.22
CA GLU A 80 7.89 -0.90 19.33
C GLU A 80 8.19 -1.95 20.41
N TYR A 81 7.25 -2.88 20.64
CA TYR A 81 7.39 -3.94 21.64
C TYR A 81 8.31 -5.08 21.18
N SER A 82 8.19 -5.52 19.92
CA SER A 82 9.03 -6.55 19.33
C SER A 82 9.29 -6.27 17.86
N LYS A 83 10.47 -6.68 17.40
CA LYS A 83 10.83 -6.70 15.98
C LYS A 83 11.04 -8.12 15.46
N SER A 84 10.74 -9.14 16.27
CA SER A 84 10.91 -10.54 15.87
C SER A 84 9.71 -11.00 15.03
N PRO A 85 9.91 -11.38 13.75
CA PRO A 85 8.83 -11.87 12.89
C PRO A 85 7.99 -13.00 13.49
N SER A 86 8.62 -13.88 14.28
CA SER A 86 7.98 -15.05 14.90
C SER A 86 6.86 -14.70 15.89
N ASP A 87 6.88 -13.48 16.43
CA ASP A 87 5.92 -13.06 17.45
C ASP A 87 4.60 -12.63 16.82
N TYR A 88 4.58 -12.44 15.50
CA TYR A 88 3.49 -11.85 14.76
C TYR A 88 2.81 -12.86 13.81
N LYS A 89 1.50 -12.71 13.68
CA LYS A 89 0.69 -13.38 12.66
C LYS A 89 -0.20 -12.37 11.95
N ILE A 90 -0.48 -12.65 10.68
CA ILE A 90 -1.27 -11.78 9.81
C ILE A 90 -2.57 -12.50 9.49
N ARG A 91 -3.70 -11.95 9.94
CA ARG A 91 -5.04 -12.45 9.60
C ARG A 91 -5.61 -11.63 8.44
N LEU A 92 -5.95 -12.29 7.34
CA LEU A 92 -6.56 -11.69 6.13
C LEU A 92 -7.94 -12.30 5.89
N GLY A 93 -8.88 -11.52 5.36
CA GLY A 93 -10.27 -11.95 5.21
C GLY A 93 -10.99 -12.10 6.56
N ALA A 94 -10.42 -11.59 7.65
CA ALA A 94 -11.08 -11.58 8.94
C ALA A 94 -12.24 -10.56 8.90
N TYR A 95 -13.44 -10.99 9.31
CA TYR A 95 -14.57 -10.10 9.54
C TYR A 95 -14.79 -9.84 11.04
N GLN A 96 -14.53 -10.85 11.87
CA GLN A 96 -14.70 -10.83 13.32
C GLN A 96 -13.42 -11.32 14.00
N LEU A 97 -13.02 -10.69 15.10
CA LEU A 97 -11.81 -11.13 15.82
C LEU A 97 -12.07 -12.34 16.72
N SER A 98 -13.27 -12.46 17.31
CA SER A 98 -13.62 -13.59 18.19
C SER A 98 -14.02 -14.86 17.44
N LEU A 99 -14.48 -14.73 16.21
CA LEU A 99 -15.00 -15.83 15.39
C LEU A 99 -14.25 -15.88 14.07
N ILE A 100 -13.56 -17.00 13.82
CA ILE A 100 -12.78 -17.19 12.60
C ILE A 100 -13.74 -17.23 11.42
N SER A 101 -13.55 -16.33 10.45
CA SER A 101 -14.41 -16.30 9.26
C SER A 101 -14.07 -17.49 8.34
N PRO A 102 -15.03 -18.11 7.64
CA PRO A 102 -14.76 -19.30 6.80
C PRO A 102 -13.74 -19.06 5.67
N HIS A 103 -13.56 -17.80 5.28
CA HIS A 103 -12.65 -17.35 4.23
C HIS A 103 -11.36 -16.72 4.78
N GLU A 104 -11.24 -16.64 6.11
CA GLU A 104 -10.08 -16.08 6.78
C GLU A 104 -8.86 -16.99 6.62
N ILE A 105 -7.70 -16.37 6.42
CA ILE A 105 -6.42 -17.06 6.44
C ILE A 105 -5.50 -16.40 7.46
N THR A 106 -4.64 -17.21 8.08
CA THR A 106 -3.54 -16.74 8.92
C THR A 106 -2.22 -17.01 8.22
N SER A 107 -1.43 -15.96 7.98
CA SER A 107 -0.09 -16.04 7.41
C SER A 107 0.99 -15.74 8.45
N THR A 108 2.17 -16.35 8.29
CA THR A 108 3.36 -16.03 9.08
C THR A 108 4.17 -14.91 8.43
N VAL A 109 4.97 -14.24 9.25
CA VAL A 109 5.83 -13.11 8.86
C VAL A 109 7.25 -13.59 8.57
N ASP A 110 7.80 -13.18 7.43
CA ASP A 110 9.19 -13.40 7.04
C ASP A 110 10.08 -12.28 7.56
N SER A 111 9.69 -11.03 7.30
CA SER A 111 10.44 -9.85 7.73
C SER A 111 9.54 -8.66 8.06
N ILE A 112 10.06 -7.82 8.95
CA ILE A 112 9.45 -6.55 9.37
C ILE A 112 10.43 -5.45 8.99
N ILE A 113 9.99 -4.53 8.13
CA ILE A 113 10.80 -3.45 7.60
C ILE A 113 10.21 -2.14 8.11
N VAL A 114 10.80 -1.62 9.18
CA VAL A 114 10.38 -0.34 9.77
C VAL A 114 11.13 0.78 9.07
N ASN A 115 10.41 1.77 8.56
CA ASN A 115 11.04 2.99 8.06
C ASN A 115 11.46 3.84 9.27
N SER A 116 12.71 3.70 9.70
CA SER A 116 13.30 4.50 10.77
C SER A 116 14.63 5.10 10.30
N PRO A 117 14.65 6.39 9.92
CA PRO A 117 15.88 7.08 9.58
C PRO A 117 16.60 7.51 10.88
N ASN A 118 17.11 6.55 11.64
CA ASN A 118 17.90 6.76 12.85
C ASN A 118 17.14 7.35 14.06
N SER A 119 17.65 6.96 15.23
CA SER A 119 17.05 6.99 16.58
C SER A 119 16.79 8.36 17.21
N SER A 120 16.42 9.39 16.45
CA SER A 120 16.16 10.73 17.00
C SER A 120 15.08 11.56 16.30
N SER A 121 14.43 11.04 15.25
CA SER A 121 13.21 11.66 14.71
C SER A 121 12.04 10.69 14.79
N THR A 122 11.09 10.99 15.67
CA THR A 122 9.78 10.35 15.86
C THR A 122 8.82 10.51 14.68
N ASN A 123 9.30 10.83 13.48
CA ASN A 123 8.45 11.42 12.44
C ASN A 123 7.99 10.42 11.38
N THR A 124 8.57 9.23 11.28
CA THR A 124 8.24 8.26 10.23
C THR A 124 7.46 7.07 10.79
N ASP A 125 6.14 7.10 10.66
CA ASP A 125 5.27 6.05 11.20
C ASP A 125 4.70 5.14 10.10
N ILE A 126 5.60 4.42 9.43
CA ILE A 126 5.26 3.42 8.40
C ILE A 126 6.19 2.22 8.48
N ALA A 127 5.62 1.04 8.29
CA ALA A 127 6.34 -0.21 8.18
C ALA A 127 5.72 -1.13 7.12
N LEU A 128 6.56 -2.00 6.57
CA LEU A 128 6.15 -3.09 5.70
C LEU A 128 6.38 -4.43 6.39
N ILE A 129 5.48 -5.36 6.14
CA ILE A 129 5.60 -6.75 6.55
C ILE A 129 5.66 -7.59 5.28
N ARG A 130 6.71 -8.40 5.16
CA ARG A 130 6.78 -9.44 4.14
C ARG A 130 6.24 -10.75 4.70
N LEU A 131 5.32 -11.37 3.98
CA LEU A 131 4.77 -12.68 4.31
C LEU A 131 5.70 -13.79 3.81
N THR A 132 5.75 -14.90 4.55
CA THR A 132 6.55 -16.08 4.16
C THR A 132 6.09 -16.75 2.87
N SER A 133 4.84 -16.53 2.46
CA SER A 133 4.25 -17.12 1.26
C SER A 133 3.24 -16.18 0.61
N PRO A 134 3.11 -16.22 -0.74
CA PRO A 134 2.18 -15.34 -1.44
C PRO A 134 0.75 -15.74 -1.17
N ILE A 135 -0.09 -14.73 -0.96
CA ILE A 135 -1.53 -14.85 -0.76
C ILE A 135 -2.23 -15.00 -2.10
N THR A 136 -3.15 -15.96 -2.17
CA THR A 136 -4.08 -16.08 -3.30
C THR A 136 -5.24 -15.12 -3.07
N TYR A 137 -5.49 -14.24 -4.03
CA TYR A 137 -6.60 -13.30 -3.95
C TYR A 137 -7.94 -14.00 -4.05
N THR A 138 -8.89 -13.52 -3.26
CA THR A 138 -10.28 -13.99 -3.23
C THR A 138 -11.21 -12.78 -3.16
N LYS A 139 -12.53 -12.97 -3.23
CA LYS A 139 -13.47 -11.86 -3.04
C LYS A 139 -13.40 -11.17 -1.67
N TYR A 140 -12.75 -11.80 -0.68
CA TYR A 140 -12.56 -11.27 0.68
C TYR A 140 -11.12 -10.85 0.96
N ILE A 141 -10.20 -11.12 0.02
CA ILE A 141 -8.76 -10.86 0.17
C ILE A 141 -8.25 -10.26 -1.14
N LEU A 142 -8.19 -8.94 -1.20
CA LEU A 142 -7.76 -8.16 -2.37
C LEU A 142 -6.86 -7.03 -1.94
N PRO A 143 -5.86 -6.65 -2.75
CA PRO A 143 -4.96 -5.56 -2.39
C PRO A 143 -5.66 -4.19 -2.53
N ILE A 144 -5.21 -3.22 -1.77
CA ILE A 144 -5.57 -1.80 -1.96
C ILE A 144 -4.58 -1.14 -2.93
N CYS A 145 -5.03 -0.16 -3.72
CA CYS A 145 -4.12 0.58 -4.59
C CYS A 145 -3.35 1.65 -3.80
N LEU A 146 -2.09 1.87 -4.17
CA LEU A 146 -1.24 2.92 -3.60
C LEU A 146 -1.13 4.08 -4.59
N PRO A 147 -1.43 5.32 -4.19
CA PRO A 147 -1.24 6.49 -5.02
C PRO A 147 0.20 6.99 -4.95
N SER A 148 0.79 7.31 -6.11
CA SER A 148 2.15 7.86 -6.20
C SER A 148 2.25 9.35 -5.89
N THR A 149 1.12 10.07 -5.97
CA THR A 149 0.99 11.48 -5.60
C THR A 149 -0.29 11.71 -4.79
N SER A 150 -0.38 12.86 -4.12
CA SER A 150 -1.61 13.30 -3.46
C SER A 150 -2.62 13.96 -4.40
N ASP A 151 -2.40 13.92 -5.73
CA ASP A 151 -3.26 14.61 -6.68
C ASP A 151 -4.67 14.00 -6.71
N GLY A 152 -5.69 14.86 -6.62
CA GLY A 152 -7.10 14.44 -6.57
C GLY A 152 -7.63 14.09 -5.17
N PHE A 153 -6.77 14.01 -4.15
CA PHE A 153 -7.17 13.81 -2.75
C PHE A 153 -7.19 15.15 -2.00
N THR A 154 -8.32 15.85 -2.08
CA THR A 154 -8.44 17.22 -1.56
C THR A 154 -9.15 17.29 -0.21
N GLU A 155 -8.93 18.37 0.54
CA GLU A 155 -9.70 18.68 1.76
C GLU A 155 -11.21 18.58 1.51
N GLY A 156 -11.92 17.98 2.46
CA GLY A 156 -13.36 17.68 2.37
C GLY A 156 -13.69 16.38 1.63
N MET A 157 -12.74 15.73 0.94
CA MET A 157 -12.99 14.42 0.32
C MET A 157 -13.35 13.39 1.40
N GLU A 158 -14.48 12.70 1.21
CA GLU A 158 -14.93 11.65 2.12
C GLU A 158 -14.12 10.38 1.92
N CYS A 159 -13.46 9.95 2.99
CA CYS A 159 -12.63 8.76 3.02
C CYS A 159 -13.09 7.86 4.16
N TRP A 160 -12.56 6.64 4.20
CA TRP A 160 -12.98 5.62 5.15
C TRP A 160 -11.80 5.10 5.94
N VAL A 161 -12.02 4.94 7.23
CA VAL A 161 -11.11 4.23 8.13
C VAL A 161 -11.83 2.99 8.63
N THR A 162 -11.07 1.89 8.72
CA THR A 162 -11.57 0.59 9.12
C THR A 162 -10.64 -0.04 10.14
N GLY A 163 -11.23 -0.78 11.09
CA GLY A 163 -10.47 -1.47 12.10
C GLY A 163 -11.33 -2.07 13.21
N TRP A 164 -10.63 -2.67 14.18
CA TRP A 164 -11.22 -3.32 15.34
C TRP A 164 -10.88 -2.59 16.64
N GLY A 165 -10.54 -1.31 16.53
CA GLY A 165 -10.25 -0.47 17.66
C GLY A 165 -11.46 -0.20 18.56
N THR A 166 -11.20 0.52 19.65
CA THR A 166 -12.19 0.88 20.65
C THR A 166 -13.24 1.84 20.07
N ILE A 167 -14.49 1.71 20.53
CA ILE A 167 -15.65 2.37 19.89
C ILE A 167 -16.16 3.62 20.62
N ALA A 168 -15.48 4.06 21.67
CA ALA A 168 -15.89 5.22 22.47
C ALA A 168 -14.80 6.29 22.53
N SER A 169 -15.21 7.55 22.62
CA SER A 169 -14.35 8.75 22.59
C SER A 169 -13.33 8.86 23.74
N GLN A 170 -13.38 7.95 24.72
CA GLN A 170 -12.39 7.83 25.80
C GLN A 170 -11.51 6.58 25.70
N GLY A 171 -11.62 5.79 24.62
CA GLY A 171 -10.73 4.65 24.38
C GLY A 171 -10.93 3.45 25.28
N GLU A 172 -11.95 3.43 26.14
CA GLU A 172 -12.11 2.40 27.19
C GLU A 172 -13.14 1.30 26.87
N VAL A 173 -13.92 1.46 25.79
CA VAL A 173 -14.93 0.46 25.42
C VAL A 173 -14.41 -0.39 24.27
N ASN A 174 -14.01 -1.61 24.60
CA ASN A 174 -13.70 -2.66 23.63
C ASN A 174 -14.93 -2.95 22.75
N LEU A 175 -14.67 -3.42 21.53
CA LEU A 175 -15.73 -3.90 20.66
C LEU A 175 -16.54 -5.01 21.34
N PRO A 176 -17.89 -4.97 21.25
CA PRO A 176 -18.70 -6.05 21.77
C PRO A 176 -18.38 -7.33 21.01
N TYR A 177 -18.45 -8.49 21.70
CA TYR A 177 -18.40 -9.79 21.04
C TYR A 177 -19.44 -9.84 19.90
N PRO A 178 -19.08 -10.31 18.69
CA PRO A 178 -17.86 -11.06 18.33
C PRO A 178 -16.69 -10.21 17.77
N MET A 179 -16.67 -8.91 18.07
CA MET A 179 -15.69 -7.94 17.59
C MET A 179 -15.70 -7.83 16.06
N THR A 180 -16.86 -7.45 15.51
CA THR A 180 -17.07 -7.19 14.09
C THR A 180 -16.24 -5.99 13.63
N LEU A 181 -15.66 -6.08 12.43
CA LEU A 181 -14.92 -4.98 11.79
C LEU A 181 -15.80 -3.72 11.70
N GLN A 182 -15.28 -2.59 12.16
CA GLN A 182 -15.97 -1.31 12.08
C GLN A 182 -15.50 -0.50 10.89
N GLN A 183 -16.34 0.44 10.47
CA GLN A 183 -15.99 1.43 9.46
C GLN A 183 -16.55 2.82 9.80
N VAL A 184 -15.75 3.84 9.52
CA VAL A 184 -16.11 5.24 9.74
C VAL A 184 -15.74 6.07 8.52
N MET A 185 -16.68 6.90 8.07
CA MET A 185 -16.41 7.90 7.04
C MET A 185 -15.91 9.18 7.71
N THR A 186 -14.75 9.66 7.27
CA THR A 186 -14.12 10.89 7.73
C THR A 186 -13.66 11.74 6.53
N PRO A 187 -13.93 13.05 6.52
CA PRO A 187 -13.42 13.91 5.46
C PRO A 187 -11.94 14.22 5.67
N LEU A 188 -11.17 14.33 4.59
CA LEU A 188 -9.80 14.79 4.63
C LEU A 188 -9.72 16.24 5.13
N ILE A 189 -8.70 16.55 5.91
CA ILE A 189 -8.39 17.87 6.42
C ILE A 189 -6.98 18.22 5.94
N SER A 190 -6.83 19.41 5.35
CA SER A 190 -5.49 19.85 4.93
C SER A 190 -4.58 20.02 6.14
N ARG A 191 -3.28 19.80 5.97
CA ARG A 191 -2.29 20.00 7.03
C ARG A 191 -2.36 21.39 7.66
N ALA A 192 -2.66 22.43 6.87
CA ALA A 192 -2.83 23.79 7.37
C ALA A 192 -4.04 23.90 8.31
N THR A 193 -5.21 23.44 7.88
CA THR A 193 -6.42 23.40 8.72
C THR A 193 -6.21 22.53 9.95
N CYS A 194 -5.57 21.37 9.81
CA CYS A 194 -5.30 20.48 10.93
C CYS A 194 -4.42 21.13 12.00
N ASN A 195 -3.35 21.82 11.58
CA ASN A 195 -2.53 22.61 12.50
C ASN A 195 -3.37 23.69 13.21
N GLN A 196 -4.22 24.42 12.49
CA GLN A 196 -5.09 25.43 13.12
C GLN A 196 -6.00 24.80 14.19
N MET A 197 -6.60 23.64 13.89
CA MET A 197 -7.47 22.93 14.83
C MET A 197 -6.71 22.49 16.08
N TYR A 198 -5.56 21.83 15.93
CA TYR A 198 -4.74 21.41 17.07
C TYR A 198 -4.26 22.58 17.94
N ASN A 199 -4.02 23.75 17.33
CA ASN A 199 -3.63 24.96 18.05
C ASN A 199 -4.84 25.77 18.56
N THR A 200 -6.07 25.34 18.26
CA THR A 200 -7.28 25.91 18.86
C THR A 200 -7.43 25.35 20.28
N ASP A 201 -7.65 26.25 21.24
CA ASP A 201 -7.84 25.93 22.67
C ASP A 201 -6.67 25.15 23.31
N SER A 202 -5.47 25.17 22.70
CA SER A 202 -4.27 24.50 23.22
C SER A 202 -3.30 25.47 23.88
N LEU A 203 -2.69 25.06 25.00
CA LEU A 203 -1.59 25.77 25.65
C LEU A 203 -0.22 25.44 25.02
N LEU A 204 -0.15 24.38 24.20
CA LEU A 204 1.07 23.91 23.55
C LEU A 204 0.90 23.95 22.03
N SER A 205 1.90 24.46 21.34
CA SER A 205 1.91 24.44 19.88
C SER A 205 2.20 23.04 19.35
N VAL A 206 1.21 22.45 18.69
CA VAL A 206 1.37 21.19 17.96
C VAL A 206 1.63 21.50 16.50
N VAL A 207 2.64 20.86 15.92
CA VAL A 207 2.95 20.97 14.49
C VAL A 207 2.85 19.59 13.87
N VAL A 208 1.84 19.40 13.03
CA VAL A 208 1.68 18.19 12.23
C VAL A 208 2.85 18.11 11.22
N PRO A 209 3.62 17.01 11.18
CA PRO A 209 4.67 16.75 10.19
C PRO A 209 4.21 16.89 8.73
N LEU A 210 5.16 17.06 7.80
CA LEU A 210 4.87 17.27 6.37
C LEU A 210 4.41 15.99 5.66
N ASP A 211 4.85 14.86 6.18
CA ASP A 211 4.58 13.50 5.74
C ASP A 211 3.35 12.89 6.44
N GLN A 212 2.50 13.74 7.00
CA GLN A 212 1.25 13.36 7.66
C GLN A 212 0.06 14.14 7.10
N ILE A 213 -1.12 13.53 7.20
CA ILE A 213 -2.41 14.05 6.77
C ILE A 213 -3.43 13.84 7.89
N CYS A 214 -4.44 14.70 7.97
CA CYS A 214 -5.50 14.57 8.96
C CYS A 214 -6.82 14.22 8.30
N ALA A 215 -7.69 13.54 9.03
CA ALA A 215 -9.07 13.29 8.62
C ALA A 215 -9.97 13.26 9.85
N GLY A 216 -11.20 13.76 9.71
CA GLY A 216 -12.16 13.79 10.82
C GLY A 216 -13.09 14.99 10.78
N TYR A 217 -13.85 15.17 11.86
CA TYR A 217 -14.84 16.25 11.97
C TYR A 217 -14.42 17.26 13.03
N ALA A 218 -14.45 18.56 12.68
CA ALA A 218 -14.01 19.61 13.58
C ALA A 218 -14.78 19.65 14.92
N ALA A 219 -16.08 19.34 14.88
CA ALA A 219 -16.91 19.31 16.08
C ALA A 219 -16.51 18.22 17.08
N GLY A 220 -15.68 17.25 16.69
CA GLY A 220 -15.60 15.93 17.32
C GLY A 220 -16.89 15.15 17.04
N GLN A 221 -16.81 13.83 16.86
CA GLN A 221 -17.97 12.93 16.69
C GLN A 221 -17.55 11.49 16.37
N LYS A 222 -16.77 11.32 15.31
CA LYS A 222 -16.34 10.02 14.78
C LYS A 222 -14.88 10.12 14.38
N ASP A 223 -14.11 9.11 14.73
CA ASP A 223 -12.65 9.07 14.53
C ASP A 223 -12.15 7.62 14.61
N SER A 224 -10.92 7.39 14.18
CA SER A 224 -10.17 6.16 14.51
C SER A 224 -9.74 6.18 15.98
N CYS A 225 -9.61 5.02 16.61
CA CYS A 225 -9.24 4.92 18.02
C CYS A 225 -8.23 3.81 18.31
N GLN A 226 -7.96 3.54 19.59
CA GLN A 226 -6.96 2.56 20.01
C GLN A 226 -7.28 1.18 19.42
N GLY A 227 -6.32 0.54 18.76
CA GLY A 227 -6.51 -0.72 18.04
C GLY A 227 -6.75 -0.56 16.53
N ASP A 228 -7.09 0.65 16.05
CA ASP A 228 -7.12 0.95 14.61
C ASP A 228 -5.73 1.31 14.06
N SER A 229 -4.74 1.53 14.94
CA SER A 229 -3.33 1.80 14.61
C SER A 229 -2.81 0.94 13.47
N GLY A 230 -2.16 1.55 12.48
CA GLY A 230 -1.67 0.84 11.29
C GLY A 230 -2.75 0.49 10.26
N GLY A 231 -4.03 0.65 10.60
CA GLY A 231 -5.17 0.48 9.70
C GLY A 231 -5.20 1.53 8.58
N PRO A 232 -5.94 1.27 7.50
CA PRO A 232 -5.91 2.11 6.31
C PRO A 232 -6.91 3.27 6.39
N LEU A 233 -6.49 4.44 5.89
CA LEU A 233 -7.39 5.53 5.48
C LEU A 233 -7.49 5.50 3.95
N VAL A 234 -8.66 5.10 3.44
CA VAL A 234 -8.89 4.88 2.01
C VAL A 234 -9.90 5.85 1.42
N CYS A 235 -9.61 6.36 0.24
CA CYS A 235 -10.47 7.28 -0.51
C CYS A 235 -10.77 6.69 -1.89
N GLN A 236 -11.94 6.98 -2.43
CA GLN A 236 -12.32 6.52 -3.76
C GLN A 236 -12.06 7.63 -4.79
N LEU A 237 -11.28 7.32 -5.83
CA LEU A 237 -11.03 8.20 -6.97
C LEU A 237 -11.41 7.45 -8.25
N GLN A 238 -12.36 8.01 -9.01
CA GLN A 238 -12.83 7.44 -10.29
C GLN A 238 -13.27 5.97 -10.17
N GLY A 239 -13.89 5.59 -9.05
CA GLY A 239 -14.39 4.24 -8.80
C GLY A 239 -13.38 3.28 -8.18
N ILE A 240 -12.09 3.65 -8.11
CA ILE A 240 -11.02 2.82 -7.53
C ILE A 240 -10.69 3.33 -6.13
N TRP A 241 -10.50 2.41 -5.18
CA TRP A 241 -10.07 2.73 -3.82
C TRP A 241 -8.55 2.84 -3.75
N TYR A 242 -8.08 3.89 -3.10
CA TYR A 242 -6.67 4.15 -2.83
C TYR A 242 -6.45 4.36 -1.34
N GLN A 243 -5.36 3.80 -0.81
CA GLN A 243 -4.94 4.13 0.55
C GLN A 243 -4.07 5.38 0.54
N ILE A 244 -4.58 6.46 1.11
CA ILE A 244 -3.84 7.72 1.21
C ILE A 244 -3.18 7.90 2.57
N GLY A 245 -3.60 7.10 3.56
CA GLY A 245 -3.17 7.27 4.94
C GLY A 245 -3.05 5.96 5.71
N ILE A 246 -2.29 6.02 6.80
CA ILE A 246 -2.14 4.94 7.79
C ILE A 246 -2.46 5.55 9.15
N VAL A 247 -3.37 4.94 9.93
CA VAL A 247 -3.71 5.40 11.29
C VAL A 247 -2.43 5.45 12.13
N SER A 248 -2.09 6.64 12.64
CA SER A 248 -0.81 6.88 13.32
C SER A 248 -1.01 7.35 14.76
N TRP A 249 -1.60 8.54 14.96
CA TRP A 249 -1.80 9.10 16.30
C TRP A 249 -2.97 10.11 16.36
N GLY A 250 -3.34 10.53 17.57
CA GLY A 250 -4.37 11.53 17.83
C GLY A 250 -4.39 11.94 19.31
N GLU A 251 -4.95 13.10 19.62
CA GLU A 251 -5.18 13.54 21.01
C GLU A 251 -6.58 13.12 21.46
N GLY A 252 -6.69 11.87 21.91
CA GLY A 252 -7.99 11.23 22.16
C GLY A 252 -8.71 10.86 20.87
N CYS A 253 -9.91 10.30 20.99
CA CYS A 253 -10.70 9.86 19.84
C CYS A 253 -11.95 10.71 19.71
N ALA A 254 -12.20 11.26 18.52
CA ALA A 254 -13.39 12.07 18.23
C ALA A 254 -13.52 13.32 19.11
N VAL A 255 -12.39 13.86 19.57
CA VAL A 255 -12.33 15.07 20.38
C VAL A 255 -12.45 16.30 19.46
N ARG A 256 -13.20 17.32 19.94
CA ARG A 256 -13.36 18.58 19.21
C ARG A 256 -11.98 19.18 18.90
N ASN A 257 -11.79 19.64 17.66
CA ASN A 257 -10.55 20.26 17.18
C ASN A 257 -9.30 19.38 17.33
N ARG A 258 -9.46 18.05 17.47
CA ARG A 258 -8.38 17.06 17.53
C ARG A 258 -8.69 15.92 16.56
N PRO A 259 -8.56 16.17 15.24
CA PRO A 259 -8.79 15.14 14.25
C PRO A 259 -7.70 14.07 14.30
N GLY A 260 -8.00 12.84 13.89
CA GLY A 260 -6.99 11.81 13.73
C GLY A 260 -5.88 12.22 12.75
N VAL A 261 -4.65 11.81 13.06
CA VAL A 261 -3.46 12.07 12.25
C VAL A 261 -2.94 10.75 11.68
N TYR A 262 -2.65 10.78 10.39
CA TYR A 262 -2.32 9.62 9.58
C TYR A 262 -1.00 9.87 8.86
N THR A 263 -0.18 8.82 8.72
CA THR A 263 0.99 8.88 7.83
C THR A 263 0.53 9.03 6.39
N LEU A 264 1.08 10.00 5.64
CA LEU A 264 0.71 10.27 4.25
C LEU A 264 1.39 9.28 3.28
N VAL A 265 0.66 8.29 2.80
CA VAL A 265 1.20 7.20 1.96
C VAL A 265 1.96 7.70 0.71
N PRO A 266 1.47 8.68 -0.07
CA PRO A 266 2.22 9.24 -1.20
C PRO A 266 3.63 9.73 -0.86
N ALA A 267 3.86 10.25 0.36
CA ALA A 267 5.18 10.71 0.79
C ALA A 267 6.21 9.57 0.89
N TYR A 268 5.73 8.33 0.98
CA TYR A 268 6.52 7.12 1.14
C TYR A 268 6.47 6.17 -0.06
N TYR A 269 5.78 6.54 -1.15
CA TYR A 269 5.56 5.67 -2.31
C TYR A 269 6.87 5.09 -2.87
N SER A 270 7.89 5.93 -3.09
CA SER A 270 9.18 5.49 -3.61
C SER A 270 9.89 4.49 -2.69
N TRP A 271 9.78 4.68 -1.37
CA TRP A 271 10.34 3.76 -0.39
C TRP A 271 9.60 2.41 -0.41
N VAL A 272 8.26 2.43 -0.43
CA VAL A 272 7.45 1.21 -0.51
C VAL A 272 7.81 0.39 -1.75
N ILE A 273 7.83 1.03 -2.92
CA ILE A 273 8.18 0.35 -4.19
C ILE A 273 9.62 -0.15 -4.20
N ALA A 274 10.56 0.55 -3.56
CA ALA A 274 11.94 0.09 -3.44
C ALA A 274 12.03 -1.22 -2.64
N GLU A 275 11.37 -1.29 -1.48
CA GLU A 275 11.38 -2.48 -0.61
C GLU A 275 10.69 -3.70 -1.25
N GLU A 276 9.60 -3.49 -1.98
CA GLU A 276 8.92 -4.57 -2.72
C GLU A 276 9.84 -5.16 -3.81
N ASN A 277 10.62 -4.32 -4.49
CA ASN A 277 11.47 -4.73 -5.60
C ASN A 277 12.78 -5.37 -5.14
N THR A 278 13.46 -4.81 -4.14
CA THR A 278 14.75 -5.35 -3.63
C THR A 278 14.61 -6.80 -3.16
N ASN A 279 13.44 -7.16 -2.64
CA ASN A 279 13.14 -8.48 -2.09
C ASN A 279 12.57 -9.48 -3.12
N ASN A 280 12.22 -9.02 -4.33
CA ASN A 280 11.86 -9.86 -5.48
C ASN A 280 13.08 -10.30 -6.31
N PHE A 281 14.26 -9.69 -6.12
CA PHE A 281 15.52 -10.07 -6.78
C PHE A 281 16.19 -11.34 -6.21
N GLY A 282 15.54 -12.04 -5.27
CA GLY A 282 15.93 -13.39 -4.84
C GLY A 282 15.67 -14.49 -5.88
N ILE A 283 15.00 -14.17 -7.00
CA ILE A 283 14.92 -15.05 -8.16
C ILE A 283 16.19 -14.86 -8.98
N SER A 284 17.14 -15.79 -8.83
CA SER A 284 18.33 -15.92 -9.65
C SER A 284 17.98 -15.82 -11.14
N TYR A 285 18.25 -14.67 -11.75
CA TYR A 285 18.44 -14.63 -13.19
C TYR A 285 19.77 -15.30 -13.48
N HIS A 286 19.73 -16.61 -13.73
CA HIS A 286 20.79 -17.25 -14.49
C HIS A 286 20.82 -16.57 -15.85
N CYS A 287 21.79 -15.68 -16.04
CA CYS A 287 22.08 -15.12 -17.35
C CYS A 287 22.65 -16.27 -18.21
N SER A 288 21.77 -16.99 -18.90
CA SER A 288 22.15 -18.00 -19.86
C SER A 288 22.89 -17.33 -21.00
N HIS A 289 24.12 -17.78 -21.24
CA HIS A 289 25.02 -17.37 -22.31
C HIS A 289 24.37 -17.56 -23.69
N SER A 290 23.63 -16.58 -24.19
CA SER A 290 23.27 -16.52 -25.61
C SER A 290 22.90 -15.10 -26.04
N TYR A 291 23.88 -14.22 -26.24
CA TYR A 291 23.75 -13.08 -27.16
C TYR A 291 25.15 -12.54 -27.52
N MET A 292 25.85 -13.27 -28.40
CA MET A 292 27.03 -12.79 -29.12
C MET A 292 26.62 -12.57 -30.58
N GLU A 293 25.91 -11.48 -30.89
CA GLU A 293 25.71 -11.09 -32.30
C GLU A 293 25.40 -9.60 -32.52
N HIS A 294 25.96 -8.68 -31.72
CA HIS A 294 25.80 -7.23 -31.96
C HIS A 294 27.09 -6.40 -31.77
N LYS A 295 28.27 -7.01 -31.94
CA LYS A 295 29.59 -6.32 -31.81
C LYS A 295 30.04 -5.53 -33.04
N GLU A 296 29.44 -5.73 -34.21
CA GLU A 296 29.84 -5.06 -35.46
C GLU A 296 29.13 -3.72 -35.70
N TYR A 297 27.93 -3.51 -35.12
CA TYR A 297 27.11 -2.33 -35.41
C TYR A 297 27.61 -1.02 -34.75
N LEU A 298 28.22 -1.11 -33.55
CA LEU A 298 28.65 0.07 -32.80
C LEU A 298 30.03 0.62 -33.20
N LYS A 299 30.87 -0.19 -33.88
CA LYS A 299 32.18 0.25 -34.37
C LYS A 299 32.11 1.25 -35.53
N SER A 300 30.97 1.33 -36.24
CA SER A 300 30.86 2.15 -37.46
C SER A 300 30.43 3.60 -37.23
N ARG A 301 29.93 3.98 -36.03
CA ARG A 301 29.28 5.29 -35.82
C ARG A 301 29.92 6.24 -34.80
N PHE A 302 30.87 5.80 -34.00
CA PHE A 302 31.54 6.67 -33.03
C PHE A 302 33.07 6.58 -33.16
N LYS A 303 33.67 7.56 -33.86
CA LYS A 303 35.11 7.83 -33.73
C LYS A 303 35.35 8.45 -32.34
N MET A 304 35.58 7.63 -31.33
CA MET A 304 36.17 8.07 -30.07
C MET A 304 37.53 7.40 -29.88
N ALA A 305 38.57 8.21 -29.75
CA ALA A 305 39.92 7.75 -29.45
C ALA A 305 39.96 7.29 -27.98
N ALA A 306 40.23 6.01 -27.75
CA ALA A 306 40.54 5.48 -26.43
C ALA A 306 42.05 5.60 -26.19
N LEU A 307 42.46 6.42 -25.22
CA LEU A 307 43.82 6.41 -24.69
C LEU A 307 43.92 5.24 -23.70
N LEU A 308 44.66 4.19 -24.05
CA LEU A 308 44.89 3.03 -23.19
C LEU A 308 46.14 3.29 -22.32
N LEU A 309 45.95 3.43 -21.00
CA LEU A 309 47.03 3.31 -20.03
C LEU A 309 46.82 2.02 -19.22
N PHE A 310 47.76 1.08 -19.36
CA PHE A 310 47.77 -0.18 -18.63
C PHE A 310 48.44 0.00 -17.26
N SER A 311 47.63 0.05 -16.20
CA SER A 311 47.97 -0.49 -14.88
C SER A 311 46.65 -0.71 -14.11
N GLY A 312 46.43 -1.93 -13.63
CA GLY A 312 45.11 -2.45 -13.26
C GLY A 312 44.29 -1.57 -12.31
N ALA A 313 43.13 -1.13 -12.79
CA ALA A 313 41.93 -0.75 -12.03
C ALA A 313 40.76 -0.61 -13.00
N HIS A 314 39.55 -0.99 -12.55
CA HIS A 314 38.30 -1.03 -13.30
C HIS A 314 37.94 0.29 -14.00
N ILE A 315 37.36 0.23 -15.21
CA ILE A 315 36.90 1.40 -15.98
C ILE A 315 35.38 1.53 -15.82
N CYS A 316 34.92 2.61 -15.18
CA CYS A 316 33.53 3.07 -15.26
C CYS A 316 33.40 4.14 -16.33
N ILE A 317 32.49 3.96 -17.29
CA ILE A 317 32.11 5.00 -18.26
C ILE A 317 30.79 5.60 -17.80
N GLN A 318 30.79 6.88 -17.41
CA GLN A 318 29.59 7.63 -17.05
C GLN A 318 29.05 8.34 -18.30
N SER A 319 27.85 7.98 -18.77
CA SER A 319 27.17 8.70 -19.85
C SER A 319 26.21 9.74 -19.27
N TYR A 320 26.41 11.01 -19.59
CA TYR A 320 25.70 12.16 -19.02
C TYR A 320 24.24 12.34 -19.51
N ARG A 321 23.56 11.29 -19.99
CA ARG A 321 22.19 11.47 -20.51
C ARG A 321 21.15 10.39 -20.27
N HIS A 322 21.46 9.27 -19.63
CA HIS A 322 20.45 8.33 -19.13
C HIS A 322 21.05 7.55 -17.95
N ASP A 323 20.33 7.45 -16.83
CA ASP A 323 20.76 6.78 -15.59
C ASP A 323 20.84 5.25 -15.77
N CYS A 324 21.85 4.78 -16.48
CA CYS A 324 22.26 3.38 -16.55
C CYS A 324 23.79 3.31 -16.43
N ALA A 325 24.28 2.82 -15.29
CA ALA A 325 25.70 2.49 -15.12
C ALA A 325 25.96 1.06 -15.65
N PHE A 326 26.88 0.92 -16.60
CA PHE A 326 27.37 -0.38 -17.07
C PHE A 326 28.72 -0.68 -16.38
N CYS A 327 28.77 -1.73 -15.57
CA CYS A 327 30.03 -2.37 -15.18
C CYS A 327 30.31 -3.53 -16.14
N VAL A 328 31.47 -3.51 -16.80
CA VAL A 328 32.01 -4.67 -17.50
C VAL A 328 33.08 -5.28 -16.60
N ILE A 329 32.95 -6.58 -16.30
CA ILE A 329 33.95 -7.38 -15.58
C ILE A 329 35.20 -7.50 -16.44
#